data_AF-A0A0H2LTH9-F1
#
_entry.id   AF-A0A0H2LTH9-F1
#
_cell.length_a   1.000
_cell.length_b   1.000
_cell.length_c   1.000
_cell.angle_alpha   90.00
_cell.angle_beta   90.00
_cell.angle_gamma   90.00
#
_symmetry.space_group_name_H-M   'P 1'
#
loop_
_entity.id
_entity.type
_entity.pdbx_description
1 polymer ?
#
loop_
_entity_poly.entity_id
_entity_poly.type
_entity_poly.pdbx_seq_one_letter_code
_entity_poly.pdbx_strand_id
1 'polypeptide(L)' 'MGHSLFTRVLAAPLPMQFSGSFVVDQLKDLEDAGYIKVAFSRPHDEALPHATVNEITHLGRAVARYFGTDYGSSA' A
#
# COMPACT_ATOMS: atom_id res chain seq x y z
N MET A 1 -11.65 -6.03 2.47
CA MET A 1 -11.45 -4.56 2.41
C MET A 1 -9.96 -4.20 2.26
N GLY A 2 -9.21 -4.87 1.38
CA GLY A 2 -7.78 -4.57 1.09
C GLY A 2 -7.54 -3.79 -0.22
N HIS A 3 -8.49 -3.89 -1.18
CA HIS A 3 -8.45 -3.15 -2.44
C HIS A 3 -8.48 -1.61 -2.28
N SER A 4 -8.92 -1.10 -1.13
CA SER A 4 -8.97 0.33 -0.84
C SER A 4 -7.61 0.92 -0.48
N LEU A 5 -6.72 0.14 0.17
CA LEU A 5 -5.43 0.66 0.62
C LEU A 5 -4.44 0.79 -0.54
N PHE A 6 -4.35 -0.24 -1.39
CA PHE A 6 -3.46 -0.22 -2.54
C PHE A 6 -3.84 0.87 -3.55
N THR A 7 -5.15 1.03 -3.83
CA THR A 7 -5.66 2.14 -4.66
C THR A 7 -5.31 3.51 -4.09
N ARG A 8 -5.39 3.66 -2.76
CA ARG A 8 -5.03 4.91 -2.09
C ARG A 8 -3.54 5.23 -2.21
N VAL A 9 -2.68 4.22 -2.09
CA VAL A 9 -1.23 4.37 -2.32
C VAL A 9 -0.93 4.75 -3.78
N LEU A 10 -1.64 4.16 -4.75
CA LEU A 10 -1.45 4.44 -6.18
C LEU A 10 -1.83 5.87 -6.58
N ALA A 11 -2.86 6.44 -5.94
CA ALA A 11 -3.39 7.76 -6.26
C ALA A 11 -2.68 8.92 -5.53
N ALA A 12 -1.89 8.62 -4.51
CA ALA A 12 -1.25 9.63 -3.68
C ALA A 12 0.19 9.95 -4.13
N PRO A 13 0.67 11.18 -3.89
CA PRO A 13 2.09 11.48 -4.01
C PRO A 13 2.90 10.71 -2.95
N LEU A 14 4.06 10.18 -3.35
CA LEU A 14 4.98 9.47 -2.48
C LEU A 14 6.18 10.37 -2.13
N PRO A 15 6.77 10.22 -0.92
CA PRO A 15 6.44 9.25 0.13
C PRO A 15 5.13 9.58 0.87
N MET A 16 4.39 8.55 1.30
CA MET A 16 3.12 8.66 2.03
C MET A 16 3.17 7.89 3.35
N GLN A 17 2.69 8.51 4.43
CA GLN A 17 2.68 7.92 5.77
C GLN A 17 1.32 7.33 6.15
N PHE A 18 1.36 6.22 6.85
CA PHE A 18 0.21 5.49 7.39
C PHE A 18 0.44 5.15 8.86
N SER A 19 -0.65 5.10 9.62
CA SER A 19 -0.63 4.83 11.06
C SER A 19 -1.76 3.87 11.40
N GLY A 20 -1.53 3.01 12.39
CA GLY A 20 -2.52 2.06 12.92
C GLY A 20 -2.23 0.61 12.53
N SER A 21 -2.45 -0.31 13.47
CA SER A 21 -2.05 -1.72 13.37
C SER A 21 -2.61 -2.40 12.12
N PHE A 22 -3.92 -2.34 11.92
CA PHE A 22 -4.59 -2.97 10.77
C PHE A 22 -4.12 -2.45 9.40
N VAL A 23 -3.72 -1.17 9.32
CA VAL A 23 -3.22 -0.58 8.07
C VAL A 23 -1.78 -1.01 7.84
N VAL A 24 -0.97 -1.01 8.90
CA VAL A 24 0.43 -1.44 8.85
C VAL A 24 0.55 -2.91 8.48
N ASP A 25 -0.33 -3.78 9.01
CA ASP A 25 -0.36 -5.20 8.64
C ASP A 25 -0.66 -5.40 7.14
N GLN A 26 -1.64 -4.66 6.60
CA GLN A 26 -1.91 -4.71 5.15
C GLN A 26 -0.76 -4.16 4.30
N LEU A 27 -0.06 -3.13 4.77
CA LEU A 27 1.13 -2.62 4.07
C LEU A 27 2.26 -3.65 4.07
N LYS A 28 2.37 -4.44 5.13
CA LYS A 28 3.32 -5.55 5.21
C LYS A 28 2.98 -6.63 4.19
N ASP A 29 1.71 -7.03 4.08
CA ASP A 29 1.28 -7.99 3.04
C ASP A 29 1.62 -7.50 1.62
N LEU A 30 1.45 -6.19 1.36
CA LEU A 30 1.78 -5.58 0.06
C LEU A 30 3.29 -5.47 -0.19
N GLU A 31 4.09 -5.24 0.85
CA GLU A 31 5.56 -5.27 0.77
C GLU A 31 6.07 -6.68 0.55
N ASP A 32 5.59 -7.67 1.31
CA ASP A 32 5.96 -9.08 1.20
C ASP A 32 5.60 -9.64 -0.19
N ALA A 33 4.50 -9.17 -0.79
CA ALA A 33 4.15 -9.47 -2.19
C ALA A 33 5.01 -8.74 -3.23
N GLY A 34 5.86 -7.79 -2.82
CA GLY A 34 6.77 -7.04 -3.70
C GLY A 34 6.11 -5.89 -4.47
N TYR A 35 4.92 -5.44 -4.08
CA TYR A 35 4.18 -4.39 -4.79
C TYR A 35 4.62 -2.98 -4.43
N ILE A 36 5.13 -2.79 -3.22
CA ILE A 36 5.53 -1.49 -2.68
C ILE A 36 6.83 -1.60 -1.88
N LYS A 37 7.51 -0.47 -1.67
CA LYS A 37 8.60 -0.35 -0.71
C LYS A 37 8.15 0.47 0.49
N VAL A 38 8.25 -0.10 1.68
CA VAL A 38 7.74 0.51 2.91
C VAL A 38 8.85 0.60 3.95
N ALA A 39 8.88 1.71 4.69
CA ALA A 39 9.70 1.85 5.89
C ALA A 39 8.79 1.74 7.11
N PHE A 40 8.95 0.68 7.90
CA PHE A 40 8.21 0.48 9.15
C PHE A 40 8.97 1.08 10.32
N SER A 41 8.30 1.95 11.08
CA SER A 41 8.85 2.50 12.30
C SER A 41 8.42 1.61 13.47
N ARG A 42 9.37 1.24 14.34
CA ARG A 42 9.02 0.59 15.61
C ARG A 42 8.23 1.57 16.48
N PRO A 43 7.13 1.15 17.09
CA PRO A 43 6.45 1.98 18.07
C PRO A 43 7.41 2.22 19.25
N HIS A 44 7.76 3.49 19.48
CA HIS A 44 8.45 3.92 20.70
C HIS A 44 7.34 4.26 21.70
N ASP A 45 7.32 3.61 22.87
CA ASP A 45 6.38 3.72 23.98
C ASP A 45 5.00 4.36 23.68
N GLU A 46 3.95 3.52 23.69
CA GLU A 46 2.53 3.90 23.51
C GLU A 46 2.12 4.48 22.14
N ALA A 47 3.06 4.74 21.22
CA ALA A 47 2.74 5.16 19.87
C ALA A 47 2.11 4.03 19.02
N LEU A 48 1.11 4.38 18.20
CA LEU A 48 0.57 3.47 17.18
C LEU A 48 1.68 3.08 16.20
N PRO A 49 1.64 1.88 15.60
CA PRO A 49 2.61 1.51 14.58
C PRO A 49 2.47 2.43 13.35
N HIS A 50 3.61 2.80 12.77
CA HIS A 50 3.69 3.71 11.64
C HIS A 50 4.46 3.08 10.48
N ALA A 51 4.03 3.37 9.26
CA ALA A 51 4.66 2.90 8.04
C ALA A 51 4.69 4.01 6.99
N THR A 52 5.81 4.14 6.29
CA THR A 52 5.98 5.11 5.20
C THR A 52 6.16 4.36 3.90
N VAL A 53 5.21 4.48 2.97
CA VAL A 53 5.35 3.96 1.62
C VAL A 53 6.19 4.94 0.81
N ASN A 54 7.34 4.48 0.31
CA ASN A 54 8.29 5.31 -0.42
C ASN A 54 8.13 5.18 -1.93
N GLU A 55 7.77 3.98 -2.40
CA GLU A 55 7.74 3.66 -3.82
C GLU A 55 6.68 2.58 -4.10
N ILE A 56 6.04 2.68 -5.27
CA ILE A 56 5.30 1.57 -5.88
C ILE A 56 6.22 0.91 -6.92
N THR A 57 6.47 -0.38 -6.79
CA THR A 57 7.37 -1.12 -7.67
C THR A 57 6.79 -1.28 -9.07
N HIS A 58 7.61 -1.70 -10.04
CA HIS A 58 7.13 -2.05 -11.38
C HIS A 58 6.05 -3.14 -11.35
N LEU A 59 6.20 -4.14 -10.48
CA LEU A 59 5.19 -5.19 -10.28
C LEU A 59 3.89 -4.60 -9.73
N GLY A 60 3.97 -3.76 -8.69
CA GLY A 60 2.80 -3.08 -8.13
C GLY A 60 2.05 -2.25 -9.18
N ARG A 61 2.75 -1.54 -10.06
CA ARG A 61 2.13 -0.79 -11.17
C ARG A 61 1.50 -1.70 -12.22
N ALA A 62 2.13 -2.82 -12.55
CA ALA A 62 1.56 -3.79 -13.51
C ALA A 62 0.28 -4.43 -12.95
N VAL A 63 0.32 -4.85 -11.70
CA VAL A 63 -0.82 -5.36 -10.94
C VAL A 63 -1.95 -4.34 -10.87
N ALA A 64 -1.64 -3.07 -10.54
CA ALA A 64 -2.62 -1.99 -10.52
C ALA A 64 -3.36 -1.81 -11.86
N ARG A 65 -2.64 -1.92 -12.98
CA ARG A 65 -3.24 -1.85 -14.32
C ARG A 65 -4.16 -3.03 -14.60
N TYR A 66 -3.78 -4.23 -14.17
CA TYR A 66 -4.56 -5.45 -14.36
C TYR A 66 -5.84 -5.46 -13.50
N PHE A 67 -5.73 -5.10 -12.22
CA PHE A 67 -6.90 -4.97 -11.33
C PHE A 67 -7.77 -3.76 -11.67
N GLY A 68 -7.22 -2.72 -12.30
CA GLY A 68 -7.98 -1.57 -12.80
C GLY A 68 -8.67 -1.79 -14.14
N THR A 69 -8.28 -2.82 -14.92
CA THR A 69 -8.91 -3.13 -16.21
C THR A 69 -10.23 -3.91 -16.08
N ASP A 70 -10.52 -4.48 -14.91
CA ASP A 70 -11.78 -5.21 -14.64
C ASP A 70 -13.00 -4.27 -14.53
N TYR A 71 -12.81 -2.98 -14.23
CA TYR A 71 -13.89 -1.98 -14.22
C TYR A 71 -14.26 -1.44 -15.62
N GLY A 72 -13.62 -1.94 -16.68
CA GLY A 72 -13.80 -1.47 -18.06
C GLY A 72 -14.33 -2.52 -19.04
N SER A 73 -14.89 -3.63 -18.57
CA SER A 73 -15.60 -4.61 -19.42
C SER A 73 -17.01 -4.86 -18.90
N SER A 74 -17.86 -3.86 -19.05
CA SER A 74 -19.27 -4.11 -19.34
C SER A 74 -19.62 -3.28 -20.57
N ALA A 75 -19.93 -4.02 -21.62
CA ALA A 75 -20.44 -3.55 -22.90
C ALA A 75 -21.79 -2.83 -22.77
#